data_AF-A0A376WVP4-F1
#
_entry.id   AF-A0A376WVP4-F1
#
_cell.length_a   1.000
_cell.length_b   1.000
_cell.length_c   1.000
_cell.angle_alpha   90.00
_cell.angle_beta   90.00
_cell.angle_gamma   90.00
#
_symmetry.space_group_name_H-M   'P 1'
#
loop_
_entity.id
_entity.type
_entity.pdbx_description
1 polymer ?
#
loop_
_entity_poly.entity_id
_entity_poly.type
_entity_poly.pdbx_seq_one_letter_code
_entity_poly.pdbx_strand_id
1 'polypeptide(L)'
;MRKTTGIRKQRVKAVELFSLMMQERASTGRIYIQNVDHCNTHSPFDPAIAPVRQSNLCLEIALPTKPLNDVNDENGEIALCTLSAFNLGAINNWMNWKSWQFWRFVHLTRCWIIRITRSRPPNVERWVVVRWVLV
;
A
#
# COMPACT_ATOMS: atom_id res chain seq x y z
N MET A 1 27.57 9.93 11.88
CA MET A 1 26.42 10.87 11.75
C MET A 1 26.86 12.28 12.08
N ARG A 2 26.73 13.24 11.15
CA ARG A 2 27.11 14.65 11.37
C ARG A 2 26.28 15.28 12.48
N LYS A 3 26.94 15.94 13.45
CA LYS A 3 26.29 16.60 14.60
C LYS A 3 25.92 18.04 14.20
N THR A 4 24.82 18.23 13.48
CA THR A 4 24.27 19.56 13.16
C THR A 4 23.72 20.22 14.43
N THR A 5 24.11 21.47 14.68
CA THR A 5 23.83 22.22 15.93
C THR A 5 22.51 23.01 15.91
N GLY A 6 21.85 23.14 14.75
CA GLY A 6 20.58 23.89 14.60
C GLY A 6 19.29 23.05 14.45
N ILE A 7 19.37 21.72 14.45
CA ILE A 7 18.19 20.85 14.28
C ILE A 7 17.70 20.38 15.66
N ARG A 8 16.41 20.61 15.96
CA ARG A 8 15.76 20.12 17.19
C ARG A 8 15.81 18.59 17.23
N LYS A 9 16.31 18.02 18.34
CA LYS A 9 16.46 16.57 18.52
C LYS A 9 16.35 16.17 19.98
N GLN A 10 15.85 14.96 20.22
CA GLN A 10 15.81 14.29 21.53
C GLN A 10 16.52 12.94 21.41
N ARG A 11 17.21 12.51 22.47
CA ARG A 11 17.88 11.21 22.54
C ARG A 11 17.12 10.31 23.49
N VAL A 12 16.85 9.08 23.05
CA VAL A 12 16.22 8.01 23.82
C VAL A 12 17.03 6.74 23.59
N LYS A 13 17.10 5.83 24.58
CA LYS A 13 17.79 4.55 24.36
C LYS A 13 16.92 3.67 23.45
N ALA A 14 17.54 3.01 22.48
CA ALA A 14 16.82 2.12 21.56
C ALA A 14 16.05 1.03 22.32
N VAL A 15 16.68 0.40 23.32
CA VAL A 15 16.06 -0.65 24.13
C VAL A 15 14.79 -0.16 24.82
N GLU A 16 14.78 1.07 25.34
CA GLU A 16 13.61 1.65 26.02
C GLU A 16 12.47 1.89 25.02
N LEU A 17 12.78 2.45 23.85
CA LEU A 17 11.78 2.74 22.81
C LEU A 17 11.18 1.46 22.21
N PHE A 18 12.01 0.47 21.88
CA PHE A 18 11.55 -0.81 21.35
C PHE A 18 10.74 -1.60 22.38
N SER A 19 11.17 -1.58 23.65
CA SER A 19 10.41 -2.22 24.73
C SER A 19 9.03 -1.59 24.88
N LEU A 20 8.93 -0.26 24.87
CA LEU A 20 7.65 0.46 24.95
C LEU A 20 6.74 0.11 23.77
N MET A 21 7.25 0.14 22.54
CA MET A 21 6.48 -0.20 21.35
C MET A 21 5.93 -1.64 21.43
N MET A 22 6.77 -2.60 21.85
CA MET A 22 6.35 -4.00 21.97
C MET A 22 5.40 -4.23 23.14
N GLN A 23 5.53 -3.49 24.24
CA GLN A 23 4.59 -3.52 25.36
C GLN A 23 3.18 -3.08 24.92
N GLU A 24 3.06 -1.97 24.19
CA GLU A 24 1.78 -1.49 23.65
C GLU A 24 1.20 -2.46 22.60
N ARG A 25 2.08 -3.05 21.78
CA ARG A 25 1.70 -4.09 20.81
C ARG A 25 1.15 -5.34 21.51
N ALA A 26 1.81 -5.82 22.56
CA ALA A 26 1.38 -7.01 23.29
C ALA A 26 0.07 -6.75 24.05
N SER A 27 -0.10 -5.55 24.60
CA SER A 27 -1.29 -5.18 25.39
C SER A 27 -2.54 -4.99 24.53
N THR A 28 -2.41 -4.34 23.37
CA THR A 28 -3.57 -3.97 22.52
C THR A 28 -3.74 -4.83 21.28
N GLY A 29 -2.66 -5.46 20.80
CA GLY A 29 -2.63 -6.17 19.53
C GLY A 29 -2.70 -5.27 18.29
N ARG A 30 -2.72 -3.93 18.43
CA ARG A 30 -3.03 -2.98 17.35
C ARG A 30 -1.90 -2.02 16.99
N ILE A 31 -0.74 -2.15 17.61
CA ILE A 31 0.46 -1.41 17.22
C ILE A 31 1.19 -2.18 16.13
N TYR A 32 1.11 -1.68 14.91
CA TYR A 32 1.63 -2.31 13.71
C TYR A 32 3.05 -1.87 13.37
N ILE A 33 3.78 -2.72 12.65
CA ILE A 33 5.18 -2.48 12.24
C ILE A 33 5.26 -2.61 10.73
N GLN A 34 5.90 -1.63 10.09
CA GLN A 34 6.21 -1.67 8.66
C GLN A 34 7.72 -1.53 8.48
N ASN A 35 8.33 -2.52 7.84
CA ASN A 35 9.74 -2.48 7.46
C ASN A 35 9.86 -1.72 6.14
N VAL A 36 9.99 -0.40 6.22
CA VAL A 36 9.93 0.52 5.07
C VAL A 36 11.04 0.30 4.04
N ASP A 37 12.18 -0.23 4.48
CA ASP A 37 13.29 -0.66 3.63
C ASP A 37 12.92 -1.88 2.79
N HIS A 38 12.34 -2.92 3.39
CA HIS A 38 11.85 -4.10 2.67
C HIS A 38 10.74 -3.72 1.68
N CYS A 39 9.84 -2.81 2.06
CA CYS A 39 8.79 -2.30 1.19
C CYS A 39 9.29 -1.52 -0.04
N ASN A 40 10.56 -1.10 -0.08
CA ASN A 40 11.13 -0.36 -1.21
C ASN A 40 12.24 -1.12 -1.96
N THR A 41 12.89 -2.09 -1.31
CA THR A 41 13.88 -2.96 -1.95
C THR A 41 13.24 -4.15 -2.68
N HIS A 42 12.15 -4.69 -2.12
CA HIS A 42 11.43 -5.84 -2.67
C HIS A 42 10.04 -5.41 -3.14
N SER A 43 10.02 -4.42 -4.03
CA SER A 43 8.81 -3.77 -4.50
C SER A 43 8.71 -3.80 -6.02
N PRO A 44 7.48 -3.83 -6.58
CA PRO A 44 7.26 -3.65 -8.00
C PRO A 44 7.43 -2.19 -8.46
N PHE A 45 7.82 -1.26 -7.58
CA PHE A 45 8.00 0.17 -7.85
C PHE A 45 9.45 0.60 -7.70
N ASP A 46 9.89 1.52 -8.56
CA ASP A 46 11.18 2.19 -8.41
C ASP A 46 11.09 3.22 -7.26
N PRO A 47 11.87 3.06 -6.17
CA PRO A 47 11.81 3.96 -5.03
C PRO A 47 12.30 5.39 -5.33
N ALA A 48 13.04 5.61 -6.42
CA ALA A 48 13.43 6.96 -6.84
C ALA A 48 12.26 7.76 -7.43
N ILE A 49 11.27 7.08 -8.01
CA ILE A 49 10.15 7.69 -8.73
C ILE A 49 8.86 7.59 -7.90
N ALA A 50 8.54 6.40 -7.41
CA ALA A 50 7.29 6.08 -6.74
C ALA A 50 7.51 5.18 -5.51
N PRO A 51 8.13 5.70 -4.44
CA PRO A 51 8.39 4.92 -3.24
C PRO A 51 7.13 4.65 -2.42
N VAL A 52 7.14 3.52 -1.72
CA VAL A 52 6.12 3.15 -0.74
C VAL A 52 6.50 3.75 0.61
N ARG A 53 5.63 4.58 1.19
CA ARG A 53 5.88 5.27 2.47
C ARG A 53 4.89 4.92 3.59
N GLN A 54 3.85 4.15 3.28
CA GLN A 54 2.79 3.78 4.20
C GLN A 54 2.17 2.44 3.79
N SER A 55 1.24 1.94 4.59
CA SER A 55 0.37 0.80 4.28
C SER A 55 -1.09 1.14 4.56
N ASN A 56 -2.00 0.20 4.30
CA ASN A 56 -3.42 0.36 4.59
C ASN A 56 -3.76 -0.12 6.02
N LEU A 57 -5.06 -0.13 6.34
CA LEU A 57 -5.60 -0.50 7.65
C LEU A 57 -5.13 -1.88 8.16
N CYS A 58 -4.96 -2.86 7.27
CA CYS A 58 -4.66 -4.25 7.63
C CYS A 58 -3.23 -4.70 7.26
N LEU A 59 -2.36 -3.76 6.89
CA LEU A 59 -0.93 -3.96 6.54
C LEU A 59 -0.63 -4.85 5.32
N GLU A 60 -1.58 -5.13 4.44
CA GLU A 60 -1.37 -5.99 3.27
C GLU A 60 -1.05 -5.19 2.00
N ILE A 61 -1.35 -3.88 1.97
CA ILE A 61 -1.19 -3.04 0.77
C ILE A 61 0.02 -2.11 0.91
N ALA A 62 0.89 -2.11 -0.10
CA ALA A 62 2.11 -1.31 -0.19
C ALA A 62 2.14 -0.56 -1.53
N LEU A 63 1.45 0.57 -1.61
CA LEU A 63 1.31 1.36 -2.85
C LEU A 63 1.87 2.80 -2.67
N PRO A 64 2.36 3.44 -3.75
CA PRO A 64 2.82 4.83 -3.72
C PRO A 64 1.66 5.82 -3.50
N THR A 65 1.95 6.94 -2.87
CA THR A 65 0.98 8.03 -2.64
C THR A 65 1.67 9.39 -2.69
N LYS A 66 0.92 10.44 -3.05
CA LYS A 66 1.35 11.84 -2.98
C LYS A 66 0.37 12.63 -2.12
N PRO A 67 0.87 13.49 -1.21
CA PRO A 67 0.00 14.29 -0.34
C PRO A 67 -0.86 15.24 -1.17
N LEU A 68 -2.05 15.53 -0.66
CA LEU A 68 -3.00 16.49 -1.24
C LEU A 68 -2.92 17.81 -0.46
N ASN A 69 -3.04 18.94 -1.17
CA ASN A 69 -3.20 20.25 -0.53
C ASN A 69 -4.67 20.69 -0.44
N ASP A 70 -5.52 20.17 -1.32
CA ASP A 70 -6.97 20.39 -1.36
C ASP A 70 -7.69 19.08 -1.73
N VAL A 71 -8.99 18.99 -1.45
CA VAL A 71 -9.82 17.83 -1.81
C VAL A 71 -9.85 17.59 -3.33
N ASN A 72 -9.74 18.65 -4.14
CA ASN A 72 -9.77 18.57 -5.61
C ASN A 72 -8.37 18.72 -6.25
N ASP A 73 -7.30 18.50 -5.49
CA ASP A 73 -5.92 18.59 -6.01
C ASP A 73 -5.64 17.49 -7.04
N GLU A 74 -5.36 17.89 -8.28
CA GLU A 74 -5.07 16.97 -9.40
C GLU A 74 -3.64 16.40 -9.36
N ASN A 75 -2.74 16.99 -8.55
CA ASN A 75 -1.35 16.54 -8.44
C ASN A 75 -1.15 15.49 -7.33
N GLY A 76 -2.12 15.38 -6.43
CA GLY A 76 -2.15 14.38 -5.38
C GLY A 76 -2.41 12.98 -5.91
N GLU A 77 -2.07 11.97 -5.11
CA GLU A 77 -2.23 10.57 -5.52
C GLU A 77 -2.69 9.75 -4.32
N ILE A 78 -3.94 9.30 -4.39
CA ILE A 78 -4.53 8.37 -3.42
C ILE A 78 -4.48 6.96 -4.01
N ALA A 79 -3.80 6.05 -3.32
CA ALA A 79 -3.73 4.66 -3.74
C ALA A 79 -5.05 3.93 -3.44
N LEU A 80 -5.60 3.27 -4.47
CA LEU A 80 -6.77 2.39 -4.34
C LEU A 80 -6.40 0.96 -4.73
N CYS A 81 -6.93 0.00 -3.99
CA CYS A 81 -6.72 -1.43 -4.26
C CYS A 81 -8.06 -2.13 -4.50
N THR A 82 -8.10 -3.03 -5.49
CA THR A 82 -9.25 -3.92 -5.72
C THR A 82 -8.84 -5.33 -5.32
N LEU A 83 -9.49 -5.86 -4.29
CA LEU A 83 -9.14 -7.14 -3.68
C LEU A 83 -9.97 -8.29 -4.24
N SER A 84 -9.38 -9.48 -4.24
CA SER A 84 -10.03 -10.76 -4.50
C SER A 84 -9.06 -11.86 -4.02
N ALA A 85 -9.56 -12.99 -3.48
CA ALA A 85 -8.72 -14.11 -2.99
C ALA A 85 -8.99 -15.45 -3.70
N PHE A 86 -8.00 -16.35 -3.83
CA PHE A 86 -8.20 -17.68 -4.41
C PHE A 86 -8.61 -18.69 -3.34
N ASN A 87 -9.61 -19.53 -3.61
CA ASN A 87 -9.95 -20.64 -2.71
C ASN A 87 -9.02 -21.83 -2.97
N LEU A 88 -7.95 -21.96 -2.18
CA LEU A 88 -6.96 -23.03 -2.31
C LEU A 88 -7.55 -24.44 -2.11
N GLY A 89 -8.61 -24.58 -1.30
CA GLY A 89 -9.24 -25.89 -1.03
C GLY A 89 -10.05 -26.46 -2.19
N ALA A 90 -10.40 -25.64 -3.18
CA ALA A 90 -11.15 -26.06 -4.37
C ALA A 90 -10.24 -26.37 -5.58
N ILE A 91 -8.91 -26.25 -5.41
CA ILE A 91 -7.96 -26.35 -6.51
C ILE A 91 -7.30 -27.72 -6.49
N ASN A 92 -7.78 -28.60 -7.36
CA ASN A 92 -7.33 -29.99 -7.46
C ASN A 92 -6.04 -30.16 -8.27
N ASN A 93 -5.66 -29.16 -9.08
CA ASN A 93 -4.47 -29.22 -9.93
C ASN A 93 -3.89 -27.82 -10.17
N TRP A 94 -2.57 -27.68 -9.99
CA TRP A 94 -1.83 -26.43 -10.17
C TRP A 94 -1.91 -25.87 -11.60
N MET A 95 -2.08 -26.74 -12.61
CA MET A 95 -2.16 -26.29 -14.01
C MET A 95 -3.37 -25.40 -14.30
N ASN A 96 -4.48 -25.55 -13.56
CA ASN A 96 -5.68 -24.75 -13.79
C ASN A 96 -5.50 -23.29 -13.33
N TRP A 97 -4.53 -22.99 -12.47
CA TRP A 97 -4.37 -21.68 -11.84
C TRP A 97 -4.22 -20.51 -12.85
N LYS A 98 -3.55 -20.74 -13.99
CA LYS A 98 -3.35 -19.72 -15.02
C LYS A 98 -4.66 -19.21 -15.63
N SER A 99 -5.63 -20.11 -15.84
CA SER A 99 -6.94 -19.75 -16.40
C SER A 99 -7.75 -18.91 -15.40
N TRP A 100 -7.73 -19.30 -14.12
CA TRP A 100 -8.41 -18.55 -13.07
C TRP A 100 -7.77 -17.17 -12.85
N GLN A 101 -6.44 -17.04 -12.94
CA GLN A 101 -5.75 -15.75 -12.92
C GLN A 101 -6.20 -14.83 -14.05
N PHE A 102 -6.32 -15.35 -15.27
CA PHE A 102 -6.74 -14.57 -16.43
C PHE A 102 -8.16 -14.00 -16.26
N TRP A 103 -9.14 -14.85 -15.94
CA TRP A 103 -10.53 -14.41 -15.76
C TRP A 103 -10.70 -13.45 -14.59
N ARG A 104 -9.98 -13.69 -13.51
CA ARG A 104 -9.97 -12.81 -12.34
C ARG A 104 -9.40 -11.44 -12.67
N PHE A 105 -8.27 -11.40 -13.37
CA PHE A 105 -7.68 -10.16 -13.87
C PHE A 105 -8.72 -9.40 -14.70
N VAL A 106 -9.26 -10.02 -15.75
CA VAL A 106 -10.27 -9.39 -16.63
C VAL A 106 -11.48 -8.85 -15.85
N HIS A 107 -12.01 -9.63 -14.91
CA HIS A 107 -13.17 -9.21 -14.11
C HIS A 107 -12.86 -7.98 -13.24
N LEU A 108 -11.71 -7.99 -12.58
CA LEU A 108 -11.27 -6.90 -11.71
C LEU A 108 -10.94 -5.63 -12.51
N THR A 109 -10.32 -5.75 -13.70
CA THR A 109 -10.07 -4.58 -14.58
C THR A 109 -11.40 -3.98 -15.03
N ARG A 110 -12.40 -4.82 -15.31
CA ARG A 110 -13.74 -4.35 -15.68
C ARG A 110 -14.45 -3.66 -14.52
N CYS A 111 -14.35 -4.21 -13.30
CA CYS A 111 -14.90 -3.60 -12.09
C CYS A 111 -14.29 -2.21 -11.84
N TRP A 112 -12.97 -2.08 -12.04
CA TRP A 112 -12.26 -0.80 -11.93
C TRP A 112 -12.77 0.23 -12.94
N ILE A 113 -12.86 -0.14 -14.23
CA ILE A 113 -13.37 0.73 -15.30
C ILE A 113 -14.80 1.20 -14.98
N ILE A 114 -15.69 0.29 -14.54
CA ILE A 114 -17.08 0.63 -14.21
C ILE A 114 -17.15 1.59 -13.02
N ARG A 115 -16.35 1.36 -11.96
CA ARG A 115 -16.37 2.24 -10.78
C ARG A 115 -15.86 3.64 -11.13
N ILE A 116 -14.73 3.75 -11.83
CA ILE A 116 -14.18 5.06 -12.22
C ILE A 116 -15.12 5.82 -13.16
N THR A 117 -15.71 5.16 -14.15
CA THR A 117 -16.61 5.82 -15.09
C THR A 117 -17.89 6.35 -14.43
N ARG A 118 -18.36 5.71 -13.35
CA ARG A 118 -19.60 6.10 -12.64
C ARG A 118 -19.40 7.17 -11.56
N SER A 119 -18.21 7.29 -10.99
CA SER A 119 -17.86 8.30 -9.97
C SER A 119 -17.02 9.46 -10.53
N ARG A 120 -16.97 9.64 -11.86
CA ARG A 120 -16.23 10.73 -12.52
C ARG A 120 -17.02 12.05 -12.44
N PRO A 121 -16.54 13.10 -11.73
CA PRO A 121 -16.93 14.47 -12.04
C PRO A 121 -16.32 14.86 -13.42
N PRO A 122 -16.99 15.72 -14.21
CA PRO A 122 -16.61 16.00 -15.61
C PRO A 122 -15.23 16.64 -15.81
N ASN A 123 -14.55 17.09 -14.73
CA ASN A 123 -13.34 17.90 -14.82
C ASN A 123 -12.02 17.21 -14.40
N VAL A 124 -12.00 15.92 -14.05
CA VAL A 124 -10.77 15.25 -13.56
C VAL A 124 -10.28 14.19 -14.55
N GLU A 125 -9.21 14.48 -15.28
CA GLU A 125 -8.70 13.64 -16.38
C GLU A 125 -7.80 12.46 -15.95
N ARG A 126 -7.20 12.49 -14.75
CA ARG A 126 -6.24 11.46 -14.32
C ARG A 126 -6.44 10.97 -12.90
N TRP A 127 -6.95 9.73 -12.78
CA TRP A 127 -6.57 8.84 -11.69
C TRP A 127 -5.53 7.88 -12.25
N VAL A 128 -4.24 8.12 -11.98
CA VAL A 128 -3.14 7.26 -12.46
C VAL A 128 -2.49 6.57 -11.27
N VAL A 129 -2.80 5.29 -11.12
CA VAL A 129 -1.94 4.10 -10.96
C VAL A 129 -2.69 3.07 -10.12
N VAL A 130 -3.18 2.01 -10.77
CA VAL A 130 -3.60 0.76 -10.10
C VAL A 130 -2.67 -0.34 -10.57
N ARG A 131 -1.85 -0.86 -9.64
CA ARG A 131 -1.05 -2.05 -9.88
C ARG A 131 -1.42 -3.13 -8.86
N TRP A 132 -1.69 -4.30 -9.40
CA TRP A 132 -2.30 -5.47 -8.77
C TRP A 132 -1.49 -5.97 -7.57
N VAL A 133 -2.12 -6.06 -6.41
CA VAL A 133 -1.63 -6.89 -5.29
C VAL A 133 -2.49 -8.14 -5.28
N LEU A 134 -1.86 -9.27 -5.56
CA LEU A 134 -2.47 -10.59 -5.48
C LEU A 134 -2.26 -11.07 -4.05
N VAL A 135 -3.32 -11.03 -3.24
CA VAL A 135 -3.37 -11.67 -1.90
C VAL A 135 -3.87 -13.09 -2.07
#